data_AF-A0A846ZWC4-F1
#
_entry.id   AF-A0A846ZWC4-F1
#
_cell.length_a   1.000
_cell.length_b   1.000
_cell.length_c   1.000
_cell.angle_alpha   90.00
_cell.angle_beta   90.00
_cell.angle_gamma   90.00
#
_symmetry.space_group_name_H-M   'P 1'
#
loop_
_entity.id
_entity.type
_entity.pdbx_description
1 polymer ?
#
loop_
_entity_poly.entity_id
_entity_poly.type
_entity_poly.pdbx_seq_one_letter_code
_entity_poly.pdbx_strand_id
1 'polypeptide(L)' 'MIKVKSRAGESIQQMVKRFKKMCEKEGLIRDIKRNGYYEKPSEKNRRKRRKSERMARLVSGGTPRI' A
#
# COMPACT_ATOMS: atom_id res chain seq x y z
N MET A 1 -10.87 5.62 5.07
CA MET A 1 -10.72 5.65 6.55
C MET A 1 -10.91 4.25 7.09
N ILE A 2 -9.87 3.69 7.74
CA ILE A 2 -9.88 2.30 8.22
C ILE A 2 -10.83 2.20 9.41
N LYS A 3 -11.91 1.43 9.27
CA LYS A 3 -12.86 1.15 10.35
C LYS A 3 -12.94 -0.35 10.57
N VAL A 4 -12.70 -0.80 11.80
CA VAL A 4 -12.81 -2.21 12.20
C VAL A 4 -13.88 -2.28 13.28
N LYS A 5 -14.98 -2.99 13.00
CA LYS A 5 -16.04 -3.27 13.98
C LYS A 5 -15.81 -4.63 14.62
N SER A 6 -16.12 -4.76 15.91
CA SER A 6 -16.14 -6.05 16.59
C SER A 6 -17.20 -6.96 15.96
N ARG A 7 -16.89 -8.24 15.84
CA ARG A 7 -17.88 -9.28 15.53
C ARG A 7 -18.22 -10.04 16.81
N ALA A 8 -19.44 -10.54 16.92
CA ALA A 8 -19.85 -11.37 18.05
C ALA A 8 -18.96 -12.64 18.09
N GLY A 9 -18.35 -12.90 19.25
CA GLY A 9 -17.46 -14.05 19.46
C GLY A 9 -15.98 -13.84 19.09
N GLU A 10 -15.55 -12.65 18.64
CA GLU A 10 -14.13 -12.39 18.39
C GLU A 10 -13.39 -11.95 19.66
N SER A 11 -12.19 -12.51 19.87
CA SER A 11 -11.26 -12.03 20.89
C SER A 11 -10.59 -10.72 20.47
N ILE A 12 -10.23 -9.88 21.44
CA ILE A 12 -9.51 -8.62 21.24
C ILE A 12 -8.24 -8.83 20.38
N GLN A 13 -7.54 -9.95 20.55
CA GLN A 13 -6.33 -10.24 19.76
C GLN A 13 -6.63 -10.45 18.27
N GLN A 14 -7.75 -11.10 17.94
CA GLN A 14 -8.18 -11.31 16.55
C GLN A 14 -8.56 -9.97 15.90
N MET A 15 -9.20 -9.09 16.66
CA MET A 15 -9.51 -7.73 16.20
C MET A 15 -8.25 -6.93 15.87
N VAL A 16 -7.24 -6.96 16.74
CA VAL A 16 -5.94 -6.29 16.50
C VAL A 16 -5.23 -6.86 15.26
N LYS A 17 -5.26 -8.19 15.08
CA LYS A 17 -4.66 -8.83 13.89
C LYS A 17 -5.34 -8.37 12.59
N ARG A 18 -6.67 -8.30 12.58
CA ARG A 18 -7.42 -7.77 11.43
C ARG A 18 -7.13 -6.29 11.19
N PHE A 19 -7.04 -5.49 12.25
CA PHE A 19 -6.68 -4.07 12.13
C PHE A 19 -5.30 -3.88 11.49
N LYS A 20 -4.29 -4.62 11.95
CA LYS A 20 -2.95 -4.61 11.34
C LYS A 20 -3.00 -4.99 9.85
N LYS A 21 -3.72 -6.06 9.51
CA LYS A 21 -3.89 -6.50 8.12
C LYS A 21 -4.59 -5.45 7.24
N MET A 22 -5.58 -4.74 7.77
CA MET A 22 -6.24 -3.65 7.06
C MET A 22 -5.30 -2.45 6.85
N CYS A 23 -4.51 -2.08 7.85
CA CYS A 23 -3.48 -1.03 7.74
C CYS A 23 -2.40 -1.35 6.71
N GLU A 24 -1.99 -2.62 6.62
CA GLU A 24 -1.05 -3.10 5.61
C GLU A 24 -1.67 -3.08 4.21
N LYS A 25 -2.92 -3.52 4.06
CA LYS A 25 -3.64 -3.55 2.78
C LYS A 25 -3.84 -2.16 2.19
N GLU A 26 -4.24 -1.21 3.03
CA GLU A 26 -4.39 0.20 2.63
C GLU A 26 -3.04 0.89 2.36
N GLY A 27 -1.93 0.26 2.73
CA GLY A 27 -0.60 0.83 2.53
C GLY A 27 -0.37 2.10 3.35
N LEU A 28 -1.12 2.29 4.45
CA LEU A 28 -1.10 3.50 5.27
C LEU A 28 0.32 3.88 5.70
N ILE A 29 1.11 2.90 6.13
CA ILE A 29 2.51 3.09 6.55
C ILE A 29 3.38 3.59 5.37
N ARG A 30 3.13 3.09 4.15
CA ARG A 30 3.87 3.52 2.95
C ARG A 30 3.52 4.96 2.56
N ASP A 31 2.27 5.37 2.78
CA ASP A 31 1.82 6.72 2.49
C ASP A 31 2.32 7.72 3.54
N ILE A 32 2.34 7.35 4.82
CA ILE A 32 2.98 8.15 5.88
C ILE A 32 4.46 8.39 5.55
N LYS A 33 5.21 7.34 5.22
CA LYS A 33 6.64 7.48 4.85
C LYS A 33 6.86 8.33 3.61
N ARG A 34 5.94 8.27 2.64
CA ARG A 34 6.01 9.05 1.39
C ARG A 34 5.71 10.53 1.63
N ASN A 35 4.79 10.84 2.52
CA ASN A 35 4.37 12.20 2.83
C ASN A 35 5.18 12.82 3.98
N GLY A 36 6.08 12.07 4.61
CA GLY A 36 6.92 12.55 5.72
C GLY A 36 8.01 13.53 5.31
N TYR A 37 8.24 13.75 4.02
CA TYR A 37 9.15 14.76 3.49
C TYR A 37 8.56 15.41 2.23
N TYR A 38 9.03 16.61 1.91
CA TYR A 38 8.64 17.29 0.68
C TYR A 38 9.23 16.56 -0.53
N GLU A 39 8.35 15.95 -1.34
CA GLU A 39 8.69 15.38 -2.63
C GLU A 39 8.42 16.44 -3.72
N LYS A 40 9.46 16.91 -4.42
CA LYS A 40 9.31 17.85 -5.54
C LYS A 40 8.32 17.28 -6.58
N PRO A 41 7.46 18.10 -7.22
CA PRO A 41 6.48 17.61 -8.20
C PRO A 41 7.06 16.75 -9.33
N SER A 42 8.28 17.08 -9.79
CA SER A 42 9.01 16.29 -10.80
C SER A 42 9.31 14.87 -10.32
N GLU A 43 9.75 14.71 -9.08
CA GLU A 43 10.06 13.41 -8.47
C GLU A 43 8.80 12.58 -8.26
N LYS A 44 7.73 13.22 -7.80
CA LYS A 44 6.40 12.60 -7.68
C LYS A 44 5.91 12.04 -9.00
N ASN A 45 6.06 12.80 -10.10
CA ASN A 45 5.67 12.37 -11.44
C ASN A 45 6.56 11.23 -11.97
N ARG A 46 7.89 11.34 -11.78
CA ARG A 46 8.85 10.30 -12.15
C ARG A 46 8.56 8.98 -11.44
N ARG A 47 8.26 9.02 -10.14
CA ARG A 47 7.89 7.85 -9.35
C ARG A 47 6.56 7.23 -9.79
N LYS A 48 5.54 8.04 -10.08
CA LYS A 48 4.26 7.56 -10.63
C LYS A 48 4.47 6.81 -11.95
N ARG A 49 5.27 7.37 -12.87
CA ARG A 49 5.59 6.75 -14.16
C ARG A 49 6.31 5.41 -14.00
N ARG A 50 7.35 5.34 -13.16
CA ARG A 50 8.05 4.07 -12.87
C ARG A 50 7.13 3.02 -12.24
N LYS A 51 6.20 3.45 -11.37
CA LYS A 51 5.21 2.54 -10.76
C LYS A 51 4.26 1.98 -11.81
N SER A 52 3.76 2.81 -12.73
CA SER A 52 2.87 2.35 -13.80
C SER A 52 3.60 1.43 -14.79
N GLU A 53 4.83 1.78 -15.19
CA GLU A 53 5.67 0.92 -16.04
C GLU A 53 5.91 -0.45 -15.41
N ARG A 54 6.24 -0.49 -14.11
CA ARG A 54 6.41 -1.75 -13.38
C ARG A 54 5.12 -2.57 -13.32
N MET A 55 3.99 -1.91 -13.05
CA MET A 55 2.69 -2.61 -12.98
C MET A 55 2.27 -3.12 -14.36
N ALA A 56 2.48 -2.34 -15.41
CA ALA A 56 2.22 -2.76 -16.79
C ALA A 56 3.03 -4.03 -17.13
N ARG A 57 4.33 -4.08 -16.78
CA ARG A 57 5.16 -5.28 -16.96
C ARG A 57 4.63 -6.51 -16.21
N LEU A 58 4.14 -6.33 -14.98
CA LEU A 58 3.58 -7.42 -14.18
C LEU A 58 2.24 -7.94 -14.74
N VAL A 59 1.40 -7.04 -15.28
CA VAL A 59 0.09 -7.39 -15.86
C VAL A 59 0.25 -8.01 -17.25
N SER A 60 1.23 -7.57 -18.04
CA SER A 60 1.44 -8.04 -19.42
C SER A 60 2.25 -9.33 -19.54
N GLY A 61 2.50 -10.06 -18.44
CA GLY A 61 3.21 -11.35 -18.46
C GLY A 61 4.66 -11.29 -18.99
N GLY A 62 5.27 -10.11 -19.05
CA GLY A 62 6.57 -9.90 -19.70
C GLY A 62 7.71 -9.91 -18.69
N THR A 63 8.33 -11.07 -18.49
CA THR A 63 9.70 -11.15 -17.97
C THR A 63 10.62 -10.31 -18.86
N PRO A 64 11.39 -9.35 -18.33
CA PRO A 64 12.60 -8.93 -19.00
C PRO A 64 13.64 -10.03 -18.76
N ARG A 65 14.01 -10.77 -19.82
CA ARG A 65 15.34 -11.37 -19.88
C ARG A 65 16.35 -10.24 -19.71
N ILE A 66 17.18 -10.33 -18.69
CA ILE A 66 18.66 -10.44 -18.71
C ILE A 66 19.07 -10.71 -17.26
#